data_AF-A0AA36GI13-F1
#
_entry.id   AF-A0AA36GI13-F1
#
_cell.length_a   1.000
_cell.length_b   1.000
_cell.length_c   1.000
_cell.angle_alpha   90.00
_cell.angle_beta   90.00
_cell.angle_gamma   90.00
#
_symmetry.space_group_name_H-M   'P 1'
#
loop_
_entity.id
_entity.type
_entity.pdbx_description
1 polymer ?
#
loop_
_entity_poly.entity_id
_entity_poly.type
_entity_poly.pdbx_seq_one_letter_code
_entity_poly.pdbx_strand_id
1 'polypeptide(L)'
;MAQKPLTYKQKAGISFIAQDDPPFIKEMKKKMGFQEGPKLEDKFQDEAGPTDIDDPETELLRMKEEDRPQVVILDPETDLSREEMNKELAAKQKEEDERKIAEGKITFKKPVKRAPEGDTKEKEEVKEKKKRGEEVKQPDSRLLSLAKQM
;
A
#
# COMPACT_ATOMS: atom_id res chain seq x y z
N MET A 1 15.62 14.47 54.27
CA MET A 1 14.75 13.42 54.84
C MET A 1 14.99 12.13 54.07
N ALA A 2 15.70 11.15 54.66
CA ALA A 2 15.95 9.87 53.99
C ALA A 2 14.70 8.98 54.12
N GLN A 3 14.13 8.56 52.98
CA GLN A 3 12.96 7.68 52.92
C GLN A 3 13.37 6.26 53.35
N LYS A 4 12.65 5.65 54.29
CA LYS A 4 12.88 4.25 54.70
C LYS A 4 12.45 3.30 53.57
N PRO A 5 13.20 2.22 53.30
CA PRO A 5 12.84 1.26 52.26
C PRO A 5 11.53 0.54 52.59
N LEU A 6 10.67 0.38 51.57
CA LEU A 6 9.37 -0.28 51.70
C LEU A 6 9.51 -1.79 52.01
N THR A 7 8.61 -2.30 52.84
CA THR A 7 8.50 -3.72 53.18
C THR A 7 7.84 -4.53 52.07
N TYR A 8 8.03 -5.85 52.05
CA TYR A 8 7.47 -6.75 51.02
C TYR A 8 5.95 -6.62 50.85
N LYS A 9 5.19 -6.53 51.95
CA LYS A 9 3.73 -6.34 51.92
C LYS A 9 3.32 -4.99 51.33
N GLN A 10 4.13 -3.95 51.55
CA GLN A 10 3.88 -2.63 50.97
C GLN A 10 4.20 -2.59 49.47
N LYS A 11 5.19 -3.37 49.01
CA LYS A 11 5.53 -3.49 47.59
C LYS A 11 4.45 -4.23 46.80
N ALA A 12 3.80 -5.23 47.40
CA ALA A 12 2.78 -6.03 46.74
C ALA A 12 1.48 -5.27 46.39
N GLY A 13 1.25 -4.10 47.01
CA GLY A 13 0.09 -3.24 46.72
C GLY A 13 0.36 -2.14 45.67
N ILE A 14 1.54 -2.11 45.06
CA ILE A 14 1.93 -1.06 44.12
C ILE A 14 1.73 -1.58 42.69
N SER A 15 0.71 -1.07 42.01
CA SER A 15 0.50 -1.29 40.58
C SER A 15 1.13 -0.16 39.77
N PHE A 16 1.84 -0.52 38.69
CA PHE A 16 2.32 0.47 37.73
C PHE A 16 1.15 1.05 36.94
N ILE A 17 1.02 2.38 36.94
CA ILE A 17 0.09 3.11 36.09
C ILE A 17 0.94 3.83 35.06
N ALA A 18 0.86 3.39 33.80
CA ALA A 18 1.43 4.13 32.69
C ALA A 18 0.59 5.40 32.49
N GLN A 19 0.98 6.50 33.13
CA GLN A 19 0.40 7.80 32.82
C GLN A 19 0.98 8.29 31.50
N ASP A 20 0.12 8.72 30.60
CA ASP A 20 0.55 9.38 29.37
C ASP A 20 1.38 10.62 29.68
N ASP A 21 2.31 10.95 28.77
CA ASP A 21 3.11 12.16 28.91
C ASP A 21 2.21 13.41 29.03
N PRO A 22 2.56 14.34 29.94
CA PRO A 22 1.85 15.62 30.06
C PRO A 22 1.98 16.44 28.75
N PRO A 23 1.02 17.34 28.48
CA PRO A 23 0.92 18.05 27.20
C PRO A 23 2.19 18.84 26.83
N PHE A 24 2.87 19.42 27.84
CA PHE A 24 4.14 20.13 27.64
C PHE A 24 5.26 19.23 27.09
N ILE A 25 5.38 17.98 27.59
CA ILE A 25 6.39 17.03 27.09
C ILE A 25 6.05 16.56 25.66
N LYS A 26 4.76 16.37 25.36
CA LYS A 26 4.29 16.04 24.01
C LYS A 26 4.63 17.15 23.00
N GLU A 27 4.40 18.42 23.37
CA GLU A 27 4.77 19.57 22.54
C GLU A 27 6.28 19.70 22.36
N MET A 28 7.06 19.48 23.43
CA MET A 28 8.51 19.52 23.37
C MET A 28 9.08 18.41 22.48
N LYS A 29 8.57 17.17 22.61
CA LYS A 29 8.91 16.04 21.73
C LYS A 29 8.60 16.36 20.27
N LYS A 30 7.42 16.94 20.00
CA LYS A 30 7.03 17.37 18.65
C LYS A 30 7.95 18.46 18.09
N LYS A 31 8.33 19.46 18.90
CA LYS A 31 9.28 20.53 18.50
C LYS A 31 10.68 19.99 18.23
N MET A 32 11.11 18.95 18.96
CA MET A 32 12.40 18.28 18.78
C MET A 32 12.40 17.25 17.63
N GLY A 33 11.30 17.11 16.89
CA GLY A 33 11.20 16.14 15.79
C GLY A 33 11.17 14.68 16.25
N PHE A 34 10.80 14.41 17.50
CA PHE A 34 10.64 13.05 18.01
C PHE A 34 9.43 12.41 17.32
N GLN A 35 9.70 11.52 16.38
CA GLN A 35 8.74 10.57 15.84
C GLN A 35 8.77 9.35 16.77
N GLU A 36 7.62 8.98 17.35
CA GLU A 36 7.52 7.71 18.08
C GLU A 36 7.92 6.59 17.11
N GLY A 37 8.94 5.81 17.48
CA GLY A 37 9.39 4.68 16.67
C GLY A 37 8.22 3.72 16.38
N PRO A 38 8.34 2.88 15.34
CA PRO A 38 7.26 1.99 14.92
C PRO A 38 6.74 1.20 16.13
N LYS A 39 5.47 1.45 16.47
CA LYS A 39 4.80 0.80 17.58
C LYS A 39 4.61 -0.68 17.26
N LEU A 40 4.50 -1.53 18.28
CA LEU A 40 4.31 -2.96 18.07
C LEU A 40 3.07 -3.25 17.18
N GLU A 41 2.00 -2.46 17.34
CA GLU A 41 0.78 -2.50 16.53
C GLU A 41 1.02 -2.21 15.04
N ASP A 42 2.04 -1.44 14.69
CA ASP A 42 2.41 -1.11 13.30
C ASP A 42 3.00 -2.33 12.57
N LYS A 43 3.47 -3.33 13.33
CA LYS A 43 3.92 -4.63 12.78
C LYS A 43 2.77 -5.60 12.52
N PHE A 44 1.60 -5.33 13.10
CA PHE A 44 0.39 -6.15 12.97
C PHE A 44 -0.64 -5.53 12.03
N GLN A 45 -0.34 -4.38 11.42
CA GLN A 45 -1.09 -3.92 10.26
C GLN A 45 -0.80 -4.89 9.11
N ASP A 46 -1.60 -5.95 9.06
CA ASP A 46 -1.73 -6.83 7.91
C ASP A 46 -2.11 -5.95 6.73
N GLU A 47 -1.10 -5.56 5.95
CA GLU A 47 -1.29 -5.08 4.59
C GLU A 47 -2.17 -6.12 3.92
N ALA A 48 -3.43 -5.75 3.64
CA ALA A 48 -4.44 -6.64 3.09
C ALA A 48 -3.92 -7.22 1.77
N GLY A 49 -3.28 -8.39 1.88
CA GLY A 49 -2.65 -9.07 0.77
C GLY A 49 -3.75 -9.49 -0.21
N PRO A 50 -3.52 -9.35 -1.53
CA PRO A 50 -4.45 -9.88 -2.52
C PRO A 50 -4.68 -11.38 -2.28
N THR A 51 -5.93 -11.80 -2.45
CA THR A 51 -6.49 -13.13 -2.14
C THR A 51 -5.93 -14.30 -2.95
N ASP A 52 -5.01 -14.06 -3.88
CA ASP A 52 -4.42 -15.09 -4.73
C ASP A 52 -3.10 -15.56 -4.08
N ILE A 53 -3.22 -16.31 -2.98
CA ILE A 53 -2.09 -16.83 -2.18
C ILE A 53 -1.56 -18.16 -2.76
N ASP A 54 -2.24 -18.72 -3.76
CA ASP A 54 -1.99 -20.10 -4.23
C ASP A 54 -1.10 -20.19 -5.48
N ASP A 55 -0.63 -19.06 -6.01
CA ASP A 55 0.32 -19.04 -7.12
C ASP A 55 1.75 -18.80 -6.61
N PRO A 56 2.65 -19.82 -6.64
CA PRO A 56 4.02 -19.68 -6.17
C PRO A 56 4.81 -18.61 -6.95
N GLU A 57 4.41 -18.30 -8.19
CA GLU A 57 5.01 -17.22 -8.96
C GLU A 57 4.70 -15.84 -8.35
N THR A 58 3.46 -15.65 -7.89
CA THR A 58 3.04 -14.39 -7.23
C THR A 58 3.71 -14.21 -5.87
N GLU A 59 3.99 -15.29 -5.15
CA GLU A 59 4.71 -15.23 -3.87
C GLU A 59 6.18 -14.80 -4.07
N LEU A 60 6.84 -15.31 -5.11
CA LEU A 60 8.19 -14.88 -5.49
C LEU A 60 8.23 -13.43 -5.99
N LEU A 61 7.19 -12.94 -6.67
CA LEU A 61 7.06 -11.54 -7.08
C LEU A 61 6.80 -10.60 -5.90
N ARG A 62 6.19 -11.10 -4.82
CA ARG A 62 5.90 -10.35 -3.59
C ARG A 62 7.10 -10.27 -2.65
N MET A 63 7.98 -11.26 -2.67
CA MET A 63 9.23 -11.23 -1.91
C MET A 63 10.14 -10.09 -2.39
N LYS A 64 10.84 -9.45 -1.44
CA LYS A 64 11.87 -8.46 -1.79
C LYS A 64 12.95 -9.14 -2.61
N GLU A 65 13.57 -8.39 -3.53
CA GLU A 65 14.57 -8.98 -4.43
C GLU A 65 15.74 -9.63 -3.70
N GLU A 66 16.09 -9.10 -2.53
CA GLU A 66 17.17 -9.55 -1.64
C GLU A 66 16.82 -10.85 -0.88
N ASP A 67 15.53 -11.09 -0.66
CA ASP A 67 15.03 -12.27 0.08
C ASP A 67 14.78 -13.46 -0.87
N ARG A 68 14.83 -13.25 -2.19
CA ARG A 68 14.66 -14.31 -3.20
C ARG A 68 15.87 -15.24 -3.21
N PRO A 69 15.68 -16.55 -3.49
CA PRO A 69 16.78 -17.51 -3.53
C PRO A 69 17.80 -17.15 -4.63
N GLN A 70 19.08 -17.35 -4.32
CA GLN A 70 20.16 -17.17 -5.29
C GLN A 70 20.14 -18.28 -6.33
N VAL A 71 19.97 -17.91 -7.59
CA VAL A 71 20.10 -18.83 -8.73
C VAL A 71 21.58 -18.95 -9.12
N VAL A 72 22.08 -20.18 -9.22
CA VAL A 72 23.44 -20.51 -9.66
C VAL A 72 23.35 -21.26 -10.99
N ILE A 73 24.12 -20.79 -11.98
CA ILE A 73 24.21 -21.38 -13.32
C ILE A 73 25.32 -22.44 -13.26
N LEU A 74 24.99 -23.70 -13.55
CA LEU A 74 25.97 -24.79 -13.55
C LEU A 74 26.50 -25.01 -14.97
N ASP A 75 25.60 -25.02 -15.95
CA ASP A 75 25.93 -25.29 -17.35
C ASP A 75 25.44 -24.13 -18.25
N PRO A 76 26.34 -23.35 -18.87
CA PRO A 76 25.97 -22.13 -19.60
C PRO A 76 25.27 -22.39 -20.94
N GLU A 77 25.24 -23.63 -21.42
CA GLU A 77 24.56 -24.00 -22.67
C GLU A 77 23.09 -24.41 -22.46
N THR A 78 22.75 -24.87 -21.25
CA THR A 78 21.41 -25.39 -20.91
C THR A 78 20.67 -24.49 -19.93
N ASP A 79 21.41 -23.83 -19.03
CA ASP A 79 20.84 -22.98 -18.00
C ASP A 79 20.70 -21.54 -18.50
N LEU A 80 19.54 -20.95 -18.30
CA LEU A 80 19.28 -19.55 -18.63
C LEU A 80 19.86 -18.63 -17.55
N SER A 81 20.55 -17.58 -17.97
CA SER A 81 20.96 -16.52 -17.05
C SER A 81 19.76 -15.71 -16.55
N ARG A 82 19.91 -15.03 -15.40
CA ARG A 82 18.87 -14.14 -14.84
C ARG A 82 18.40 -13.10 -15.87
N GLU A 83 19.31 -12.61 -16.71
CA GLU A 83 18.97 -11.61 -17.73
C GLU A 83 18.13 -12.19 -18.87
N GLU A 84 18.47 -13.39 -19.34
CA GLU A 84 17.74 -14.06 -20.42
C GLU A 84 16.35 -14.50 -19.95
N MET A 85 16.26 -15.05 -18.73
CA MET A 85 14.99 -15.42 -18.10
C MET A 85 14.06 -14.20 -17.95
N ASN A 86 14.59 -13.06 -17.46
CA ASN A 86 13.82 -11.82 -17.37
C ASN A 86 13.37 -11.29 -18.74
N LYS A 87 14.22 -11.40 -19.78
CA LYS A 87 13.85 -10.99 -21.15
C LYS A 87 12.72 -11.85 -21.71
N GLU A 88 12.75 -13.16 -21.47
CA GLU A 88 11.74 -14.09 -21.94
C GLU A 88 10.39 -13.88 -21.20
N LEU A 89 10.43 -13.67 -19.88
CA LEU A 89 9.25 -13.29 -19.10
C LEU A 89 8.63 -11.98 -19.59
N ALA A 90 9.44 -10.96 -19.82
CA ALA A 90 8.97 -9.68 -20.33
C ALA A 90 8.38 -9.80 -21.74
N ALA A 91 8.90 -10.69 -22.59
CA ALA A 91 8.34 -10.97 -23.91
C ALA A 91 6.98 -11.67 -23.81
N LYS A 92 6.86 -12.68 -22.94
CA LYS A 92 5.58 -13.38 -22.68
C LYS A 92 4.51 -12.45 -22.14
N GLN A 93 4.86 -11.59 -21.17
CA GLN A 93 3.91 -10.60 -20.63
C GLN A 93 3.41 -9.63 -21.70
N LYS A 94 4.28 -9.15 -22.58
CA LYS A 94 3.88 -8.29 -23.72
C LYS A 94 2.94 -9.01 -24.67
N GLU A 95 3.21 -10.28 -24.99
CA GLU A 95 2.32 -11.07 -25.85
C GLU A 95 0.95 -11.28 -25.19
N GLU A 96 0.92 -11.57 -23.88
CA GLU A 96 -0.33 -11.65 -23.15
C GLU A 96 -1.10 -10.33 -23.11
N ASP A 97 -0.41 -9.22 -22.91
CA ASP A 97 -1.01 -7.89 -22.91
C ASP A 97 -1.55 -7.55 -24.30
N GLU A 98 -0.81 -7.84 -25.37
CA GLU A 98 -1.28 -7.71 -26.75
C GLU A 98 -2.51 -8.57 -27.03
N ARG A 99 -2.54 -9.82 -26.53
CA ARG A 99 -3.73 -10.69 -26.60
C ARG A 99 -4.91 -10.10 -25.83
N LYS A 100 -4.71 -9.60 -24.60
CA LYS A 100 -5.75 -8.96 -23.78
C LYS A 100 -6.29 -7.68 -24.44
N ILE A 101 -5.42 -6.91 -25.10
CA ILE A 101 -5.77 -5.72 -25.88
C ILE A 101 -6.61 -6.13 -27.10
N ALA A 102 -6.19 -7.15 -27.86
CA ALA A 102 -6.91 -7.66 -29.03
C ALA A 102 -8.27 -8.26 -28.66
N GLU A 103 -8.38 -8.95 -27.53
CA GLU A 103 -9.64 -9.47 -26.98
C GLU A 103 -10.55 -8.37 -26.38
N GLY A 104 -10.09 -7.11 -26.31
CA GLY A 104 -10.86 -5.98 -25.80
C GLY A 104 -11.14 -6.05 -24.28
N LYS A 105 -10.41 -6.89 -23.54
CA LYS A 105 -10.58 -7.11 -22.08
C LYS A 105 -9.77 -6.12 -21.25
N ILE A 106 -9.68 -4.87 -21.69
CA ILE A 106 -8.98 -3.82 -20.93
C ILE A 106 -9.96 -3.24 -19.92
N THR A 107 -9.73 -3.49 -18.63
CA THR A 107 -10.52 -2.87 -17.55
C THR A 107 -9.81 -1.64 -17.00
N PHE A 108 -10.41 -0.47 -17.13
CA PHE A 108 -9.93 0.73 -16.43
C PHE A 108 -10.37 0.69 -14.97
N LYS A 109 -9.43 0.44 -14.05
CA LYS A 109 -9.69 0.65 -12.63
C LYS A 109 -9.89 2.15 -12.38
N LYS A 110 -11.02 2.50 -11.77
CA LYS A 110 -11.29 3.88 -11.34
C LYS A 110 -10.15 4.32 -10.41
N PRO A 111 -9.56 5.50 -10.62
CA PRO A 111 -8.53 6.01 -9.71
C PRO A 111 -9.11 6.08 -8.30
N VAL A 112 -8.43 5.46 -7.34
CA VAL A 112 -8.77 5.56 -5.93
C VAL A 112 -8.49 7.00 -5.52
N LYS A 113 -9.55 7.78 -5.29
CA LYS A 113 -9.41 9.11 -4.69
C LYS A 113 -8.72 8.92 -3.35
N ARG A 114 -7.53 9.50 -3.16
CA ARG A 114 -6.94 9.64 -1.83
C ARG A 114 -7.99 10.35 -0.97
N ALA A 115 -8.49 9.70 0.08
CA ALA A 115 -9.37 10.36 1.01
C ALA A 115 -8.61 11.55 1.60
N PRO A 116 -9.15 12.78 1.56
CA PRO A 116 -8.64 13.80 2.47
C PRO A 116 -8.91 13.30 3.89
N GLU A 117 -7.87 13.20 4.71
CA GLU A 117 -8.05 13.09 6.16
C GLU A 117 -8.83 14.33 6.61
N GLY A 118 -10.11 14.13 6.91
CA GLY A 118 -11.00 15.19 7.34
C GLY A 118 -12.45 14.76 7.23
N ASP A 119 -13.10 14.67 8.38
CA ASP A 119 -14.54 14.54 8.58
C ASP A 119 -15.12 13.12 8.49
N THR A 120 -14.94 12.42 9.61
CA THR A 120 -15.97 11.54 10.19
C THR A 120 -17.35 12.21 10.21
N LYS A 121 -18.39 11.40 9.98
CA LYS A 121 -19.86 11.67 10.03
C LYS A 121 -20.36 12.14 8.65
N GLU A 122 -21.29 11.49 7.94
CA GLU A 122 -22.49 10.77 8.35
C GLU A 122 -22.89 9.73 7.26
N LYS A 123 -23.39 8.59 7.74
CA LYS A 123 -24.45 7.69 7.23
C LYS A 123 -24.97 7.93 5.80
N GLU A 124 -24.88 6.92 4.93
CA GLU A 124 -25.99 5.99 4.60
C GLU A 124 -27.23 6.68 4.00
N GLU A 125 -27.78 6.07 2.93
CA GLU A 125 -28.86 6.57 2.05
C GLU A 125 -28.32 7.51 0.95
N VAL A 126 -28.19 7.11 -0.31
CA VAL A 126 -29.30 6.86 -1.25
C VAL A 126 -28.87 5.81 -2.28
N LYS A 127 -29.43 4.61 -2.17
CA LYS A 127 -29.68 3.73 -3.32
C LYS A 127 -30.99 4.16 -3.97
N GLU A 128 -31.09 3.92 -5.28
CA GLU A 128 -32.24 4.14 -6.17
C GLU A 128 -32.39 5.52 -6.80
N LYS A 129 -31.99 5.61 -8.08
CA LYS A 129 -32.85 5.98 -9.22
C LYS A 129 -32.10 5.81 -10.55
N LYS A 130 -32.14 4.59 -11.09
CA LYS A 130 -31.97 4.34 -12.52
C LYS A 130 -33.35 4.53 -13.16
N LYS A 131 -33.50 5.52 -14.06
CA LYS A 131 -34.09 5.34 -15.41
C LYS A 131 -34.33 6.69 -16.13
N ARG A 132 -33.89 6.68 -17.39
CA ARG A 132 -34.36 7.44 -18.58
C ARG A 132 -33.85 8.87 -18.75
N GLY A 133 -33.21 9.09 -19.90
CA GLY A 133 -32.75 10.36 -20.40
C GLY A 133 -31.71 10.16 -21.49
N GLU A 134 -32.14 9.64 -22.64
CA GLU A 134 -31.43 9.70 -23.91
C GLU A 134 -31.32 11.18 -24.32
N GLU A 135 -30.12 11.75 -24.31
CA GLU A 135 -29.77 12.89 -25.16
C GLU A 135 -28.30 12.75 -25.56
N VAL A 136 -28.11 12.39 -26.83
CA VAL A 136 -26.85 12.49 -27.55
C VAL A 136 -26.46 13.97 -27.61
N LYS A 137 -25.36 14.36 -26.97
CA LYS A 137 -24.68 15.63 -27.23
C LYS A 137 -23.24 15.38 -27.63
N GLN A 138 -22.90 15.96 -28.79
CA GLN A 138 -21.72 15.74 -29.60
C GLN A 138 -20.42 16.03 -28.83
N PRO A 139 -19.29 15.36 -29.18
CA PRO A 139 -18.01 15.69 -28.57
C PRO A 139 -17.50 17.02 -29.14
N ASP A 140 -17.35 18.03 -28.28
CA ASP A 140 -16.61 19.25 -28.59
C ASP A 140 -15.16 18.87 -28.93
N SER A 141 -14.88 18.76 -30.22
CA SER A 141 -13.55 18.46 -30.76
C SER A 141 -12.64 19.68 -30.65
N ARG A 142 -12.16 19.98 -29.44
CA ARG A 142 -11.05 20.93 -29.20
C ARG A 142 -10.20 20.49 -28.02
N LEU A 143 -9.52 19.34 -28.15
CA LEU A 143 -8.49 18.90 -27.19
C LEU A 143 -7.05 19.06 -27.71
N LEU A 144 -6.86 19.68 -28.87
CA LEU A 144 -5.55 19.98 -29.43
C LEU A 144 -5.61 21.29 -30.23
N SER A 145 -5.55 22.44 -29.54
CA SER A 145 -5.20 23.71 -30.20
C SER A 145 -3.79 24.10 -29.78
N LEU A 146 -2.79 23.66 -30.56
CA LEU A 146 -1.41 24.10 -30.43
C LEU A 146 -1.33 25.54 -30.98
N ALA A 147 -1.05 26.50 -30.10
CA ALA A 147 -0.78 27.88 -30.47
C ALA A 147 0.38 27.94 -31.46
N LYS A 148 0.08 28.28 -32.71
CA LYS A 148 1.06 28.64 -33.74
C LYS A 148 1.46 30.10 -33.46
N GLN A 149 2.55 30.30 -32.73
CA GLN A 149 3.22 31.61 -32.70
C GLN A 149 3.91 31.83 -34.05
N MET A 150 3.52 32.90 -34.75
CA MET A 150 4.29 33.61 -35.75
C MET A 150 4.34 35.07 -35.32
#